data_AF-A0A0N8JXL2-F1
#
_entry.id   AF-A0A0N8JXL2-F1
#
_cell.length_a   1.000
_cell.length_b   1.000
_cell.length_c   1.000
_cell.angle_alpha   90.00
_cell.angle_beta   90.00
_cell.angle_gamma   90.00
#
_symmetry.space_group_name_H-M   'P 1'
#
loop_
_entity.id
_entity.type
_entity.pdbx_description
1 polymer ?
#
loop_
_entity_poly.entity_id
_entity_poly.type
_entity_poly.pdbx_seq_one_letter_code
_entity_poly.pdbx_strand_id
1 'polypeptide(L)'
;MAFTLYALIQTAILCVNAIAVLHEERFLSKIGWGADQGIGGFGDEPGIKSQLMNLIRSVRTVMRAGVMAARRRLKAVLIDLSGTLHVEDSAVPGAQEALARLRRAPVSVRFVTNTTKECRRMLVERLHGLDFHIEEHEIFTSLSAACRQVERAGVRPLLLLHDSALEDFAGIETSDPNAVVIGLAPERFNYQTMNKAFRLLLEGAPLIAIHKARYYKRKDGLALGPGPFVTGLEYATDTQATVVGKPEKTFFLEALRELDCQPEEAVMIGDDARDDVGGAQNSGMLGILVKTGKYRPGDEAKINPSPHVTCDSFPQAVDHILQHLL
;
A
#
# COMPACT_ATOMS: atom_id res chain seq x y z
N MET A 1 -18.26 50.68 8.49
CA MET A 1 -17.47 49.54 9.02
C MET A 1 -16.04 49.72 8.56
N ALA A 2 -15.08 49.89 9.47
CA ALA A 2 -13.68 50.05 9.08
C ALA A 2 -13.14 48.70 8.56
N PHE A 3 -12.64 48.68 7.32
CA PHE A 3 -11.89 47.54 6.80
C PHE A 3 -10.59 47.43 7.59
N THR A 4 -10.51 46.46 8.50
CA THR A 4 -9.29 46.20 9.28
C THR A 4 -8.34 45.32 8.49
N LEU A 5 -7.03 45.47 8.71
CA LEU A 5 -6.01 44.61 8.12
C LEU A 5 -6.27 43.12 8.41
N TYR A 6 -6.84 42.82 9.59
CA TYR A 6 -7.27 41.49 9.97
C TYR A 6 -8.38 40.94 9.05
N ALA A 7 -9.40 41.75 8.74
CA ALA A 7 -10.47 41.34 7.83
C ALA A 7 -9.95 41.06 6.41
N LEU A 8 -8.95 41.83 5.96
CA LEU A 8 -8.30 41.61 4.67
C LEU A 8 -7.54 40.26 4.64
N ILE A 9 -6.74 39.98 5.68
CA ILE A 9 -5.97 38.73 5.80
C ILE A 9 -6.92 37.52 5.93
N GLN A 10 -7.95 37.63 6.76
CA GLN A 10 -8.95 36.59 6.95
C GLN A 10 -9.69 36.29 5.63
N THR A 11 -10.06 37.33 4.87
CA THR A 11 -10.70 37.17 3.56
C THR A 11 -9.76 36.52 2.56
N ALA A 12 -8.48 36.91 2.53
CA ALA A 12 -7.48 36.31 1.66
C ALA A 12 -7.29 34.80 1.97
N ILE A 13 -7.21 34.43 3.26
CA ILE A 13 -7.08 33.03 3.69
C ILE A 13 -8.33 32.22 3.30
N LEU A 14 -9.53 32.78 3.51
CA LEU A 14 -10.78 32.11 3.13
C LEU A 14 -10.90 31.94 1.61
N CYS A 15 -10.48 32.92 0.82
CA CYS A 15 -10.43 32.80 -0.65
C CYS A 15 -9.42 31.76 -1.12
N VAL A 16 -8.22 31.72 -0.52
CA VAL A 16 -7.20 30.71 -0.84
C VAL A 16 -7.69 29.31 -0.49
N ASN A 17 -8.30 29.12 0.68
CA ASN A 17 -8.90 27.82 1.06
C ASN A 17 -10.07 27.42 0.15
N ALA A 18 -10.93 28.37 -0.23
CA ALA A 18 -12.04 28.10 -1.14
C ALA A 18 -11.55 27.67 -2.53
N ILE A 19 -10.48 28.29 -3.04
CA ILE A 19 -9.87 27.97 -4.33
C ILE A 19 -9.10 26.64 -4.27
N ALA A 20 -8.49 26.31 -3.13
CA ALA A 20 -7.71 25.08 -2.96
C ALA A 20 -8.57 23.82 -2.79
N VAL A 21 -9.78 23.94 -2.21
CA VAL A 21 -10.60 22.79 -1.76
C VAL A 21 -11.80 22.49 -2.69
N LEU A 22 -12.28 23.44 -3.50
CA LEU A 22 -13.47 23.22 -4.34
C LEU A 22 -13.13 22.72 -5.75
N HIS A 23 -13.97 21.81 -6.27
CA HIS A 23 -13.98 21.40 -7.67
C HIS A 23 -14.24 22.64 -8.56
N GLU A 24 -13.30 22.96 -9.47
CA GLU A 24 -13.30 24.17 -10.31
C GLU A 24 -14.67 24.43 -10.94
N GLU A 25 -15.27 23.41 -11.53
CA GLU A 25 -16.59 23.51 -12.17
C GLU A 25 -17.73 23.85 -11.19
N ARG A 26 -17.70 23.35 -9.95
CA ARG A 26 -18.72 23.66 -8.92
C ARG A 26 -18.56 25.06 -8.36
N PHE A 27 -17.33 25.55 -8.22
CA PHE A 27 -17.09 26.92 -7.78
C PHE A 27 -17.54 27.91 -8.86
N LEU A 28 -17.12 27.66 -10.11
CA LEU A 28 -17.49 28.49 -11.26
C LEU A 28 -18.99 28.51 -11.52
N SER A 29 -19.68 27.37 -11.38
CA SER A 29 -21.14 27.33 -11.51
C SER A 29 -21.85 28.14 -10.42
N LYS A 30 -21.36 28.08 -9.17
CA LYS A 30 -21.97 28.76 -8.03
C LYS A 30 -21.82 30.28 -8.07
N ILE A 31 -20.77 30.79 -8.73
CA ILE A 31 -20.58 32.24 -8.97
C ILE A 31 -21.16 32.71 -10.32
N GLY A 32 -21.88 31.84 -11.04
CA GLY A 32 -22.52 32.16 -12.33
C GLY A 32 -21.53 32.28 -13.49
N TRP A 33 -20.32 31.74 -13.37
CA TRP A 33 -19.24 31.79 -14.36
C TRP A 33 -19.01 30.42 -15.01
N GLY A 34 -20.05 29.60 -15.10
CA GLY A 34 -20.05 28.36 -15.88
C GLY A 34 -19.76 28.63 -17.36
N ALA A 35 -19.25 27.60 -18.04
CA ALA A 35 -18.79 27.66 -19.42
C ALA A 35 -19.94 27.96 -20.39
N ASP A 36 -20.19 29.24 -20.65
CA ASP A 36 -20.81 29.69 -21.89
C ASP A 36 -19.72 30.44 -22.68
N GLN A 37 -19.12 29.72 -23.64
CA GLN A 37 -18.18 30.30 -24.59
C GLN A 37 -18.97 30.95 -25.73
N GLY A 38 -19.34 32.22 -25.53
CA GLY A 38 -19.54 33.13 -26.65
C GLY A 38 -18.18 33.44 -27.28
N ILE A 39 -18.01 33.05 -28.53
CA ILE A 39 -16.83 33.31 -29.36
C ILE A 39 -16.57 34.83 -29.40
N GLY A 40 -15.52 35.29 -28.74
CA GLY A 40 -15.02 36.68 -28.78
C GLY A 40 -13.82 36.78 -29.70
N GLY A 41 -13.84 37.77 -30.60
CA GLY A 41 -12.95 37.91 -31.75
C GLY A 41 -11.47 38.12 -31.43
N PHE A 42 -10.64 37.83 -32.44
CA PHE A 42 -9.20 38.08 -32.45
C PHE A 42 -8.91 39.58 -32.21
N GLY A 43 -8.33 39.92 -31.05
CA GLY A 43 -7.75 41.25 -30.80
C GLY A 43 -8.20 42.02 -29.56
N ASP A 44 -9.19 41.54 -28.80
CA ASP A 44 -9.64 42.25 -27.60
C ASP A 44 -8.79 41.94 -26.35
N GLU A 45 -8.52 42.99 -25.56
CA GLU A 45 -7.84 42.85 -24.27
C GLU A 45 -8.58 41.85 -23.38
N PRO A 46 -7.86 40.95 -22.68
CA PRO A 46 -8.48 39.96 -21.81
C PRO A 46 -9.32 40.67 -20.74
N GLY A 47 -10.64 40.63 -20.89
CA GLY A 47 -11.57 41.25 -19.95
C GLY A 47 -11.34 40.73 -18.52
N ILE A 48 -11.69 41.55 -17.53
CA ILE A 48 -11.42 41.34 -16.10
C ILE A 48 -11.70 39.90 -15.63
N LYS A 49 -12.76 39.26 -16.16
CA LYS A 49 -13.12 37.86 -15.88
C LYS A 49 -12.01 36.86 -16.26
N SER A 50 -11.39 37.04 -17.42
CA SER A 50 -10.33 36.17 -17.94
C SER A 50 -9.01 36.35 -17.19
N GLN A 51 -8.68 37.59 -16.80
CA GLN A 51 -7.54 37.89 -15.94
C GLN A 51 -7.70 37.24 -14.55
N LEU A 52 -8.90 37.30 -13.97
CA LEU A 52 -9.19 36.68 -12.67
C LEU A 52 -9.14 35.14 -12.76
N MET A 53 -9.60 34.55 -13.88
CA MET A 53 -9.47 33.11 -14.12
C MET A 53 -8.02 32.67 -14.27
N ASN A 54 -7.21 33.44 -14.99
CA ASN A 54 -5.78 33.17 -15.10
C ASN A 54 -5.09 33.31 -13.75
N LEU A 55 -5.45 34.29 -12.93
CA LEU A 55 -4.92 34.45 -11.58
C LEU A 55 -5.28 33.26 -10.68
N ILE A 56 -6.54 32.81 -10.70
CA ILE A 56 -6.97 31.62 -9.94
C ILE A 56 -6.20 30.37 -10.37
N ARG A 57 -6.01 30.18 -11.69
CA ARG A 57 -5.21 29.08 -12.22
C ARG A 57 -3.74 29.19 -11.81
N SER A 58 -3.13 30.38 -11.93
CA SER A 58 -1.75 30.62 -11.55
C SER A 58 -1.52 30.43 -10.05
N VAL A 59 -2.40 30.93 -9.19
CA VAL A 59 -2.33 30.71 -7.73
C VAL A 59 -2.47 29.22 -7.42
N ARG A 60 -3.38 28.49 -8.06
CA ARG A 60 -3.52 27.03 -7.89
C ARG A 60 -2.27 26.27 -8.36
N THR A 61 -1.68 26.68 -9.49
CA THR A 61 -0.43 26.11 -10.00
C THR A 61 0.73 26.37 -9.04
N VAL A 62 0.86 27.59 -8.52
CA VAL A 62 1.90 27.95 -7.55
C VAL A 62 1.68 27.25 -6.20
N MET A 63 0.43 27.09 -5.73
CA MET A 63 0.12 26.36 -4.50
C MET A 63 0.38 24.86 -4.66
N ARG A 64 0.07 24.27 -5.82
CA ARG A 64 0.47 22.89 -6.15
C ARG A 64 1.98 22.74 -6.26
N ALA A 65 2.66 23.71 -6.89
CA ALA A 65 4.12 23.74 -7.01
C ALA A 65 4.81 23.95 -5.65
N GLY A 66 4.25 24.76 -4.75
CA GLY A 66 4.75 24.98 -3.39
C GLY A 66 4.63 23.74 -2.50
N VAL A 67 3.55 22.96 -2.67
CA VAL A 67 3.40 21.63 -2.06
C VAL A 67 4.36 20.61 -2.69
N MET A 68 4.70 20.75 -3.97
CA MET A 68 5.75 19.94 -4.63
C MET A 68 7.19 20.36 -4.28
N ALA A 69 7.41 21.63 -3.89
CA ALA A 69 8.74 22.21 -3.66
C ALA A 69 9.29 21.96 -2.26
N ALA A 70 8.44 21.63 -1.29
CA ALA A 70 8.91 20.94 -0.09
C ALA A 70 9.21 19.49 -0.48
N ARG A 71 10.43 19.21 -0.96
CA ARG A 71 10.93 17.82 -1.07
C ARG A 71 10.76 17.20 0.31
N ARG A 72 9.67 16.44 0.52
CA ARG A 72 9.50 15.65 1.73
C ARG A 72 10.64 14.65 1.74
N ARG A 73 11.52 14.78 2.73
CA ARG A 73 12.71 13.94 2.83
C ARG A 73 12.23 12.51 3.05
N LEU A 74 12.69 11.58 2.21
CA LEU A 74 12.37 10.18 2.38
C LEU A 74 12.90 9.69 3.73
N LYS A 75 12.05 9.05 4.53
CA LYS A 75 12.38 8.50 5.84
C LYS A 75 12.38 6.98 5.87
N ALA A 76 11.56 6.33 5.04
CA ALA A 76 11.40 4.88 5.07
C ALA A 76 11.40 4.24 3.68
N VAL A 77 11.95 3.04 3.61
CA VAL A 77 11.92 2.17 2.42
C VAL A 77 11.28 0.84 2.80
N LEU A 78 10.12 0.56 2.21
CA LEU A 78 9.51 -0.77 2.23
C LEU A 78 10.05 -1.59 1.06
N ILE A 79 10.50 -2.80 1.33
CA ILE A 79 11.14 -3.68 0.34
C ILE A 79 10.39 -5.01 0.32
N ASP A 80 9.81 -5.37 -0.83
CA ASP A 80 9.29 -6.73 -1.01
C ASP A 80 10.42 -7.77 -0.95
N LEU A 81 10.13 -8.97 -0.46
CA LEU A 81 11.10 -10.06 -0.39
C LEU A 81 11.19 -10.85 -1.71
N SER A 82 10.09 -11.49 -2.09
CA SER A 82 10.05 -12.53 -3.13
C SER A 82 9.82 -11.94 -4.51
N GLY A 83 10.85 -11.98 -5.34
CA GLY A 83 10.86 -11.37 -6.67
C GLY A 83 11.64 -10.07 -6.73
N THR A 84 11.94 -9.47 -5.56
CA THR A 84 12.68 -8.21 -5.43
C THR A 84 14.09 -8.42 -4.86
N LEU A 85 14.23 -9.10 -3.72
CA LEU A 85 15.53 -9.44 -3.14
C LEU A 85 16.05 -10.81 -3.57
N HIS A 86 15.14 -11.75 -3.76
CA HIS A 86 15.47 -13.11 -4.19
C HIS A 86 14.40 -13.67 -5.13
N VAL A 87 14.80 -14.58 -6.02
CA VAL A 87 13.88 -15.37 -6.84
C VAL A 87 14.11 -16.83 -6.48
N GLU A 88 13.08 -17.47 -5.93
CA GLU A 88 13.21 -18.81 -5.34
C GLU A 88 14.35 -18.84 -4.31
N ASP A 89 15.32 -19.73 -4.49
CA ASP A 89 16.46 -19.95 -3.57
C ASP A 89 17.72 -19.15 -3.99
N SER A 90 17.58 -18.12 -4.83
CA SER A 90 18.71 -17.32 -5.32
C SER A 90 18.49 -15.83 -5.11
N ALA A 91 19.49 -15.16 -4.52
CA ALA A 91 19.48 -13.71 -4.38
C ALA A 91 19.53 -13.03 -5.76
N VAL A 92 18.86 -11.88 -5.89
CA VAL A 92 19.01 -11.01 -7.06
C VAL A 92 20.45 -10.50 -7.10
N PRO A 93 21.16 -10.56 -8.25
CA PRO A 93 22.55 -10.15 -8.32
C PRO A 93 22.79 -8.72 -7.81
N GLY A 94 23.72 -8.57 -6.85
CA GLY A 94 24.08 -7.28 -6.25
C GLY A 94 23.12 -6.77 -5.17
N ALA A 95 22.08 -7.55 -4.80
CA ALA A 95 21.07 -7.11 -3.85
C ALA A 95 21.62 -6.95 -2.42
N GLN A 96 22.55 -7.81 -2.00
CA GLN A 96 23.19 -7.73 -0.69
C GLN A 96 24.00 -6.43 -0.55
N GLU A 97 24.83 -6.09 -1.54
CA GLU A 97 25.62 -4.86 -1.56
C GLU A 97 24.73 -3.62 -1.65
N ALA A 98 23.67 -3.69 -2.45
CA ALA A 98 22.69 -2.61 -2.53
C ALA A 98 21.99 -2.37 -1.18
N LEU A 99 21.55 -3.41 -0.49
CA LEU A 99 20.96 -3.28 0.83
C LEU A 99 21.96 -2.69 1.83
N ALA A 100 23.22 -3.13 1.81
CA ALA A 100 24.27 -2.59 2.67
C ALA A 100 24.52 -1.09 2.41
N ARG A 101 24.43 -0.63 1.16
CA ARG A 101 24.50 0.80 0.81
C ARG A 101 23.28 1.56 1.32
N LEU A 102 22.08 1.01 1.14
CA LEU A 102 20.84 1.62 1.62
C LEU A 102 20.83 1.79 3.15
N ARG A 103 21.31 0.79 3.89
CA ARG A 103 21.44 0.85 5.37
C ARG A 103 22.38 1.94 5.89
N ARG A 104 23.31 2.43 5.07
CA ARG A 104 24.21 3.55 5.45
C ARG A 104 23.57 4.92 5.26
N ALA A 105 22.43 4.98 4.57
CA ALA A 105 21.69 6.20 4.35
C ALA A 105 20.75 6.51 5.53
N PRO A 106 20.31 7.77 5.72
CA PRO A 106 19.46 8.17 6.83
C PRO A 106 17.98 7.78 6.59
N VAL A 107 17.71 6.50 6.33
CA VAL A 107 16.37 5.93 6.13
C VAL A 107 16.20 4.66 6.95
N SER A 108 14.98 4.44 7.43
CA SER A 108 14.57 3.17 8.00
C SER A 108 14.22 2.17 6.88
N VAL A 109 14.64 0.92 7.05
CA VAL A 109 14.32 -0.16 6.11
C VAL A 109 13.33 -1.11 6.77
N ARG A 110 12.31 -1.54 6.02
CA ARG A 110 11.36 -2.56 6.45
C ARG A 110 11.08 -3.51 5.30
N PHE A 111 11.23 -4.79 5.57
CA PHE A 111 10.94 -5.85 4.62
C PHE A 111 9.49 -6.27 4.74
N VAL A 112 8.80 -6.39 3.60
CA VAL A 112 7.39 -6.72 3.55
C VAL A 112 7.13 -7.92 2.66
N THR A 113 6.19 -8.78 3.04
CA THR A 113 5.78 -9.91 2.18
C THR A 113 4.36 -10.38 2.46
N ASN A 114 3.65 -10.79 1.40
CA ASN A 114 2.41 -11.55 1.55
C ASN A 114 2.75 -13.04 1.66
N THR A 115 2.93 -13.52 2.89
CA THR A 115 3.06 -14.95 3.19
C THR A 115 1.90 -15.44 4.04
N THR A 116 1.55 -16.69 3.84
CA THR A 116 0.49 -17.37 4.59
C THR A 116 0.97 -18.69 5.20
N LYS A 117 2.24 -19.04 5.01
CA LYS A 117 2.82 -20.30 5.48
C LYS A 117 4.07 -20.10 6.31
N GLU A 118 4.86 -19.08 6.05
CA GLU A 118 6.16 -18.90 6.71
C GLU A 118 6.01 -17.89 7.85
N CYS A 119 6.34 -18.30 9.07
CA CYS A 119 6.49 -17.36 10.19
C CYS A 119 7.71 -16.46 9.97
N ARG A 120 7.80 -15.38 10.75
CA ARG A 120 8.91 -14.41 10.63
C ARG A 120 10.28 -15.06 10.81
N ARG A 121 10.46 -15.95 11.79
CA ARG A 121 11.72 -16.66 12.02
C ARG A 121 12.19 -17.44 10.79
N MET A 122 11.31 -18.19 10.14
CA MET A 122 11.65 -18.94 8.92
C MET A 122 12.07 -18.02 7.77
N LEU A 123 11.44 -16.85 7.63
CA LEU A 123 11.85 -15.86 6.64
C LEU A 123 13.24 -15.30 6.93
N VAL A 124 13.54 -14.99 8.19
CA VAL A 124 14.87 -14.53 8.62
C VAL A 124 15.93 -15.59 8.31
N GLU A 125 15.71 -16.83 8.74
CA GLU A 125 16.62 -17.96 8.49
C GLU A 125 16.90 -18.15 6.99
N ARG A 126 15.87 -18.06 6.15
CA ARG A 126 16.01 -18.14 4.69
C ARG A 126 16.84 -16.99 4.13
N LEU A 127 16.59 -15.75 4.57
CA LEU A 127 17.31 -14.58 4.09
C LEU A 127 18.77 -14.58 4.58
N HIS A 128 19.04 -15.05 5.80
CA HIS A 128 20.40 -15.29 6.29
C HIS A 128 21.14 -16.34 5.44
N GLY A 129 20.46 -17.41 5.03
CA GLY A 129 21.01 -18.40 4.09
C GLY A 129 21.34 -17.85 2.70
N LEU A 130 20.84 -16.64 2.37
CA LEU A 130 21.15 -15.89 1.14
C LEU A 130 22.12 -14.72 1.40
N ASP A 131 22.79 -14.71 2.56
CA ASP A 131 23.73 -13.69 3.04
C ASP A 131 23.12 -12.29 3.27
N PHE A 132 21.80 -12.19 3.41
CA PHE A 132 21.15 -10.96 3.85
C PHE A 132 21.14 -10.88 5.37
N HIS A 133 21.79 -9.84 5.92
CA HIS A 133 21.80 -9.56 7.35
C HIS A 133 20.57 -8.74 7.72
N ILE A 134 19.50 -9.43 8.11
CA ILE A 134 18.18 -8.86 8.42
C ILE A 134 17.74 -9.35 9.80
N GLU A 135 17.17 -8.44 10.60
CA GLU A 135 16.64 -8.74 11.92
C GLU A 135 15.13 -9.01 11.86
N GLU A 136 14.61 -9.82 12.79
CA GLU A 136 13.20 -10.23 12.79
C GLU A 136 12.21 -9.04 12.90
N HIS A 137 12.58 -8.00 13.66
CA HIS A 137 11.75 -6.80 13.84
C HIS A 137 11.66 -5.95 12.56
N GLU A 138 12.55 -6.16 11.59
CA GLU A 138 12.54 -5.49 10.29
C GLU A 138 11.61 -6.19 9.30
N ILE A 139 11.03 -7.34 9.63
CA ILE A 139 10.10 -8.06 8.75
C ILE A 139 8.66 -7.81 9.19
N PHE A 140 7.84 -7.35 8.25
CA PHE A 140 6.40 -7.21 8.42
C PHE A 140 5.66 -8.05 7.38
N THR A 141 4.90 -9.04 7.84
CA THR A 141 4.20 -9.97 6.96
C THR A 141 2.69 -9.75 6.98
N SER A 142 1.97 -10.35 6.02
CA SER A 142 0.51 -10.41 6.09
C SER A 142 -0.01 -11.21 7.29
N LEU A 143 0.80 -12.12 7.87
CA LEU A 143 0.50 -12.76 9.15
C LEU A 143 0.63 -11.75 10.31
N SER A 144 1.69 -10.93 10.33
CA SER A 144 1.84 -9.85 11.31
C SER A 144 0.67 -8.86 11.26
N ALA A 145 0.22 -8.51 10.05
CA ALA A 145 -0.97 -7.67 9.85
C ALA A 145 -2.25 -8.33 10.41
N ALA A 146 -2.41 -9.64 10.21
CA ALA A 146 -3.55 -10.41 10.74
C ALA A 146 -3.51 -10.48 12.27
N CYS A 147 -2.36 -10.76 12.89
CA CYS A 147 -2.21 -10.78 14.35
C CYS A 147 -2.60 -9.43 14.94
N ARG A 148 -2.08 -8.32 14.39
CA ARG A 148 -2.46 -6.97 14.82
C ARG A 148 -3.95 -6.70 14.66
N GLN A 149 -4.57 -7.17 13.58
CA GLN A 149 -6.01 -7.00 13.37
C GLN A 149 -6.83 -7.76 14.44
N VAL A 150 -6.41 -8.98 14.78
CA VAL A 150 -7.02 -9.80 15.84
C VAL A 150 -6.88 -9.11 17.20
N GLU A 151 -5.68 -8.65 17.55
CA GLU A 151 -5.40 -7.95 18.81
C GLU A 151 -6.20 -6.65 18.93
N ARG A 152 -6.22 -5.84 17.87
CA ARG A 152 -6.98 -4.57 17.84
C ARG A 152 -8.49 -4.78 17.95
N ALA A 153 -9.00 -5.88 17.40
CA ALA A 153 -10.41 -6.23 17.51
C ALA A 153 -10.75 -6.91 18.86
N GLY A 154 -9.75 -7.36 19.63
CA GLY A 154 -9.96 -8.08 20.89
C GLY A 154 -10.68 -9.41 20.71
N VAL A 155 -10.41 -10.11 19.61
CA VAL A 155 -11.09 -11.36 19.22
C VAL A 155 -10.21 -12.60 19.42
N ARG A 156 -10.84 -13.76 19.53
CA ARG A 156 -10.22 -15.09 19.63
C ARG A 156 -10.43 -15.83 18.31
N PRO A 157 -9.39 -16.03 17.49
CA PRO A 157 -9.58 -16.53 16.14
C PRO A 157 -9.61 -18.05 16.06
N LEU A 158 -10.50 -18.58 15.24
CA LEU A 158 -10.34 -19.88 14.60
C LEU A 158 -9.32 -19.72 13.46
N LEU A 159 -8.12 -20.27 13.66
CA LEU A 159 -7.01 -20.18 12.70
C LEU A 159 -7.10 -21.26 11.62
N LEU A 160 -7.47 -20.86 10.40
CA LEU A 160 -7.38 -21.67 9.18
C LEU A 160 -6.06 -21.32 8.47
N LEU A 161 -4.95 -21.66 9.12
CA LEU A 161 -3.58 -21.38 8.66
C LEU A 161 -2.75 -22.66 8.57
N HIS A 162 -1.68 -22.63 7.78
CA HIS A 162 -0.67 -23.69 7.78
C HIS A 162 0.06 -23.72 9.13
N ASP A 163 0.48 -24.90 9.59
CA ASP A 163 1.00 -25.06 10.96
C ASP A 163 2.23 -24.20 11.25
N SER A 164 3.11 -24.04 10.26
CA SER A 164 4.29 -23.16 10.39
C SER A 164 3.96 -21.66 10.50
N ALA A 165 2.74 -21.23 10.16
CA ALA A 165 2.29 -19.85 10.35
C ALA A 165 1.73 -19.60 11.76
N LEU A 166 1.44 -20.66 12.53
CA LEU A 166 0.85 -20.53 13.87
C LEU A 166 1.82 -19.91 14.88
N GLU A 167 3.13 -20.01 14.63
CA GLU A 167 4.18 -19.39 15.46
C GLU A 167 4.00 -17.87 15.55
N ASP A 168 3.59 -17.20 14.47
CA ASP A 168 3.33 -15.74 14.46
C ASP A 168 2.10 -15.36 15.32
N PHE A 169 1.23 -16.33 15.65
CA PHE A 169 0.04 -16.16 16.50
C PHE A 169 0.29 -16.66 17.94
N ALA A 170 1.53 -17.00 18.30
CA ALA A 170 1.86 -17.43 19.65
C ALA A 170 1.50 -16.34 20.67
N GLY A 171 0.69 -16.70 21.67
CA GLY A 171 0.17 -15.77 22.69
C GLY A 171 -1.23 -15.23 22.40
N ILE A 172 -1.80 -15.46 21.22
CA ILE A 172 -3.20 -15.14 20.93
C ILE A 172 -4.11 -16.25 21.48
N GLU A 173 -5.13 -15.88 22.25
CA GLU A 173 -6.11 -16.83 22.76
C GLU A 173 -6.99 -17.37 21.62
N THR A 174 -7.07 -18.70 21.50
CA THR A 174 -7.83 -19.39 20.44
C THR A 174 -8.93 -20.31 20.98
N SER A 175 -9.05 -20.42 22.31
CA SER A 175 -10.18 -21.09 22.98
C SER A 175 -11.49 -20.36 22.68
N ASP A 176 -12.57 -21.13 22.52
CA ASP A 176 -13.92 -20.59 22.27
C ASP A 176 -13.92 -19.47 21.20
N PRO A 177 -13.56 -19.81 19.94
CA PRO A 177 -13.24 -18.81 18.93
C PRO A 177 -14.48 -17.99 18.53
N ASN A 178 -14.30 -16.69 18.39
CA ASN A 178 -15.32 -15.72 17.99
C ASN A 178 -14.89 -14.85 16.79
N ALA A 179 -13.83 -15.26 16.08
CA ALA A 179 -13.38 -14.72 14.80
C ALA A 179 -12.88 -15.85 13.91
N VAL A 180 -12.77 -15.63 12.60
CA VAL A 180 -12.17 -16.58 11.65
C VAL A 180 -11.01 -15.89 10.95
N VAL A 181 -9.80 -16.45 11.07
CA VAL A 181 -8.63 -16.01 10.29
C VAL A 181 -8.32 -17.09 9.27
N ILE A 182 -8.30 -16.73 7.99
CA ILE A 182 -8.12 -17.67 6.89
C ILE A 182 -6.94 -17.26 5.99
N GLY A 183 -6.00 -18.19 5.84
CA GLY A 183 -4.90 -18.17 4.89
C GLY A 183 -4.90 -19.45 4.06
N LEU A 184 -3.83 -19.75 3.32
CA LEU A 184 -3.71 -20.99 2.56
C LEU A 184 -3.35 -22.16 3.50
N ALA A 185 -4.36 -22.95 3.87
CA ALA A 185 -4.23 -24.12 4.72
C ALA A 185 -4.90 -25.35 4.07
N PRO A 186 -4.25 -25.98 3.07
CA PRO A 186 -4.85 -27.09 2.31
C PRO A 186 -5.39 -28.22 3.19
N GLU A 187 -4.67 -28.55 4.27
CA GLU A 187 -5.02 -29.61 5.23
C GLU A 187 -6.31 -29.28 6.01
N ARG A 188 -6.63 -27.97 6.12
CA ARG A 188 -7.80 -27.43 6.83
C ARG A 188 -8.95 -27.09 5.90
N PHE A 189 -8.76 -27.15 4.59
CA PHE A 189 -9.79 -26.83 3.58
C PHE A 189 -10.70 -28.03 3.27
N ASN A 190 -11.26 -28.62 4.32
CA ASN A 190 -12.26 -29.68 4.26
C ASN A 190 -13.64 -29.17 4.73
N TYR A 191 -14.71 -29.89 4.35
CA TYR A 191 -16.09 -29.48 4.64
C TYR A 191 -16.33 -29.23 6.13
N GLN A 192 -15.83 -30.09 7.01
CA GLN A 192 -16.05 -30.00 8.45
C GLN A 192 -15.47 -28.70 9.03
N THR A 193 -14.23 -28.37 8.65
CA THR A 193 -13.54 -27.17 9.14
C THR A 193 -14.17 -25.90 8.55
N MET A 194 -14.48 -25.90 7.26
CA MET A 194 -15.14 -24.78 6.60
C MET A 194 -16.54 -24.53 7.17
N ASN A 195 -17.31 -25.59 7.45
CA ASN A 195 -18.64 -25.47 8.05
C ASN A 195 -18.58 -24.99 9.51
N LYS A 196 -17.51 -25.32 10.25
CA LYS A 196 -17.25 -24.73 11.57
C LYS A 196 -17.02 -23.22 11.47
N ALA A 197 -16.15 -22.79 10.55
CA ALA A 197 -15.93 -21.37 10.28
C ALA A 197 -17.23 -20.66 9.89
N PHE A 198 -17.99 -21.22 8.94
CA PHE A 198 -19.29 -20.72 8.51
C PHE A 198 -20.26 -20.47 9.68
N ARG A 199 -20.38 -21.41 10.63
CA ARG A 199 -21.26 -21.24 11.80
C ARG A 199 -20.84 -20.08 12.70
N LEU A 200 -19.55 -19.91 12.94
CA LEU A 200 -19.04 -18.76 13.70
C LEU A 200 -19.41 -17.44 13.00
N LEU A 201 -19.28 -17.40 11.67
CA LEU A 201 -19.63 -16.20 10.89
C LEU A 201 -21.14 -15.89 10.94
N LEU A 202 -22.01 -16.89 10.97
CA LEU A 202 -23.45 -16.68 11.17
C LEU A 202 -23.78 -16.12 12.57
N GLU A 203 -22.95 -16.40 13.56
CA GLU A 203 -23.04 -15.84 14.92
C GLU A 203 -22.46 -14.42 15.00
N GLY A 204 -21.98 -13.86 13.88
CA GLY A 204 -21.46 -12.50 13.80
C GLY A 204 -19.93 -12.39 13.94
N ALA A 205 -19.21 -13.52 13.94
CA ALA A 205 -17.75 -13.50 13.97
C ALA A 205 -17.17 -12.78 12.74
N PRO A 206 -16.12 -11.94 12.88
CA PRO A 206 -15.46 -11.32 11.73
C PRO A 206 -14.66 -12.35 10.94
N LEU A 207 -14.70 -12.22 9.61
CA LEU A 207 -13.85 -12.98 8.68
C LEU A 207 -12.62 -12.14 8.31
N ILE A 208 -11.43 -12.61 8.68
CA ILE A 208 -10.15 -11.98 8.40
C ILE A 208 -9.39 -12.86 7.41
N ALA A 209 -9.10 -12.35 6.22
CA ALA A 209 -8.37 -13.08 5.20
C ALA A 209 -6.94 -12.54 5.05
N ILE A 210 -5.93 -13.42 5.08
CA ILE A 210 -4.53 -13.01 4.87
C ILE A 210 -4.37 -12.38 3.49
N HIS A 211 -4.90 -13.02 2.45
CA HIS A 211 -5.01 -12.49 1.08
C HIS A 211 -6.07 -13.30 0.30
N LYS A 212 -6.53 -12.79 -0.86
CA LYS A 212 -7.55 -13.45 -1.71
C LYS A 212 -7.00 -13.91 -3.07
N ALA A 213 -5.77 -14.43 -3.08
CA ALA A 213 -5.17 -14.93 -4.32
C ALA A 213 -6.01 -16.10 -4.89
N ARG A 214 -6.33 -16.04 -6.19
CA ARG A 214 -7.15 -17.06 -6.88
C ARG A 214 -6.44 -18.42 -6.93
N TYR A 215 -5.16 -18.39 -7.26
CA TYR A 215 -4.30 -19.56 -7.42
C TYR A 215 -2.85 -19.17 -7.16
N TYR A 216 -1.98 -20.18 -7.02
CA TYR A 216 -0.53 -20.03 -6.97
C TYR A 216 0.14 -21.13 -7.79
N LYS A 217 1.38 -20.91 -8.21
CA LYS A 217 2.16 -21.89 -8.99
C LYS A 217 2.91 -22.82 -8.04
N ARG A 218 2.78 -24.12 -8.25
CA ARG A 218 3.56 -25.20 -7.63
C ARG A 218 4.41 -25.90 -8.68
N LYS A 219 5.28 -26.82 -8.23
CA LYS A 219 6.08 -27.69 -9.11
C LYS A 219 5.22 -28.55 -10.04
N ASP A 220 4.05 -28.96 -9.57
CA ASP A 220 3.06 -29.80 -10.27
C ASP A 220 1.98 -29.00 -11.04
N GLY A 221 2.10 -27.67 -11.11
CA GLY A 221 1.19 -26.80 -11.87
C GLY A 221 0.48 -25.76 -11.02
N LEU A 222 -0.64 -25.23 -11.53
CA LEU A 222 -1.45 -24.25 -10.79
C LEU A 222 -2.29 -24.96 -9.72
N ALA A 223 -2.31 -24.39 -8.52
CA ALA A 223 -3.16 -24.85 -7.42
C ALA A 223 -3.98 -23.72 -6.84
N LEU A 224 -5.11 -24.06 -6.22
CA LEU A 224 -6.02 -23.09 -5.60
C LEU A 224 -5.30 -22.33 -4.48
N GLY A 225 -5.46 -21.01 -4.49
CA GLY A 225 -5.05 -20.15 -3.39
C GLY A 225 -6.11 -20.14 -2.28
N PRO A 226 -5.97 -19.26 -1.28
CA PRO A 226 -7.00 -19.10 -0.25
C PRO A 226 -8.26 -18.39 -0.77
N GLY A 227 -8.16 -17.60 -1.84
CA GLY A 227 -9.25 -16.78 -2.38
C GLY A 227 -10.56 -17.53 -2.62
N PRO A 228 -10.57 -18.70 -3.31
CA PRO A 228 -11.77 -19.51 -3.49
C PRO A 228 -12.47 -19.91 -2.18
N PHE A 229 -11.71 -20.21 -1.13
CA PHE A 229 -12.25 -20.62 0.18
C PHE A 229 -12.76 -19.42 0.97
N VAL A 230 -12.08 -18.28 0.88
CA VAL A 230 -12.56 -16.99 1.41
C VAL A 230 -13.88 -16.62 0.76
N THR A 231 -13.94 -16.60 -0.57
CA THR A 231 -15.16 -16.28 -1.32
C THR A 231 -16.29 -17.27 -1.07
N GLY A 232 -15.97 -18.55 -0.85
CA GLY A 232 -16.97 -19.54 -0.46
C GLY A 232 -17.63 -19.21 0.88
N LEU A 233 -16.87 -18.76 1.87
CA LEU A 233 -17.41 -18.31 3.16
C LEU A 233 -18.21 -17.01 2.99
N GLU A 234 -17.65 -16.00 2.32
CA GLU A 234 -18.34 -14.74 2.02
C GLU A 234 -19.70 -14.96 1.35
N TYR A 235 -19.75 -15.84 0.34
CA TYR A 235 -20.96 -16.17 -0.38
C TYR A 235 -21.99 -16.88 0.52
N ALA A 236 -21.53 -17.80 1.38
CA ALA A 236 -22.42 -18.54 2.27
C ALA A 236 -23.06 -17.64 3.35
N THR A 237 -22.39 -16.56 3.74
CA THR A 237 -22.80 -15.69 4.85
C THR A 237 -23.29 -14.31 4.42
N ASP A 238 -23.21 -13.98 3.13
CA ASP A 238 -23.47 -12.63 2.60
C ASP A 238 -22.66 -11.53 3.32
N THR A 239 -21.41 -11.85 3.65
CA THR A 239 -20.46 -10.93 4.29
C THR A 239 -19.20 -10.75 3.45
N GLN A 240 -18.38 -9.76 3.79
CA GLN A 240 -17.08 -9.53 3.13
C GLN A 240 -15.95 -9.73 4.14
N ALA A 241 -14.90 -10.43 3.71
CA ALA A 241 -13.71 -10.60 4.53
C ALA A 241 -12.94 -9.28 4.66
N THR A 242 -12.40 -9.02 5.84
CA THR A 242 -11.35 -8.02 6.03
C THR A 242 -10.04 -8.61 5.53
N VAL A 243 -9.58 -8.16 4.36
CA VAL A 243 -8.27 -8.55 3.82
C VAL A 243 -7.18 -7.71 4.48
N VAL A 244 -6.09 -8.33 4.91
CA VAL A 244 -5.02 -7.65 5.65
C VAL A 244 -3.67 -7.60 4.94
N GLY A 245 -3.49 -8.38 3.86
CA GLY A 245 -2.28 -8.36 3.03
C GLY A 245 -2.32 -7.31 1.92
N LYS A 246 -1.22 -7.18 1.18
CA LYS A 246 -1.13 -6.38 -0.06
C LYS A 246 -2.23 -6.83 -1.06
N PRO A 247 -2.88 -5.93 -1.81
CA PRO A 247 -2.64 -4.47 -1.96
C PRO A 247 -3.34 -3.57 -0.92
N GLU A 248 -3.89 -4.11 0.17
CA GLU A 248 -4.73 -3.31 1.07
C GLU A 248 -3.96 -2.18 1.74
N LYS A 249 -4.57 -1.00 1.79
CA LYS A 249 -3.95 0.21 2.37
C LYS A 249 -3.51 -0.01 3.82
N THR A 250 -4.30 -0.78 4.58
CA THR A 250 -4.00 -1.13 5.97
C THR A 250 -2.65 -1.83 6.10
N PHE A 251 -2.27 -2.71 5.16
CA PHE A 251 -0.97 -3.39 5.18
C PHE A 251 0.20 -2.40 5.20
N PHE A 252 0.19 -1.44 4.27
CA PHE A 252 1.26 -0.45 4.14
C PHE A 252 1.32 0.50 5.35
N LEU A 253 0.17 0.96 5.82
CA LEU A 253 0.11 1.82 7.01
C LEU A 253 0.62 1.10 8.27
N GLU A 254 0.30 -0.18 8.42
CA GLU A 254 0.79 -1.00 9.53
C GLU A 254 2.31 -1.25 9.43
N ALA A 255 2.84 -1.45 8.22
CA ALA A 255 4.28 -1.61 7.99
C ALA A 255 5.09 -0.35 8.36
N LEU A 256 4.50 0.84 8.21
CA LEU A 256 5.13 2.12 8.54
C LEU A 256 4.95 2.55 10.02
N ARG A 257 4.04 1.93 10.77
CA ARG A 257 3.63 2.40 12.10
C ARG A 257 4.79 2.60 13.09
N GLU A 258 5.77 1.71 13.07
CA GLU A 258 6.93 1.73 13.97
C GLU A 258 8.09 2.58 13.43
N LEU A 259 7.99 3.13 12.21
CA LEU A 259 9.05 3.89 11.55
C LEU A 259 8.89 5.41 11.68
N ASP A 260 7.92 5.88 12.48
CA ASP A 260 7.61 7.31 12.72
C ASP A 260 7.63 8.16 11.42
N CYS A 261 6.93 7.68 10.40
CA CYS A 261 6.87 8.35 9.10
C CYS A 261 5.44 8.34 8.53
N GLN A 262 5.14 9.36 7.74
CA GLN A 262 3.91 9.40 6.96
C GLN A 262 4.09 8.62 5.65
N PRO A 263 3.01 8.10 5.04
CA PRO A 263 3.10 7.38 3.77
C PRO A 263 3.82 8.16 2.67
N GLU A 264 3.63 9.49 2.60
CA GLU A 264 4.29 10.34 1.59
C GLU A 264 5.79 10.54 1.85
N GLU A 265 6.30 10.09 3.00
CA GLU A 265 7.73 10.08 3.36
C GLU A 265 8.35 8.69 3.13
N ALA A 266 7.63 7.77 2.49
CA ALA A 266 8.06 6.40 2.27
C ALA A 266 8.00 5.98 0.79
N VAL A 267 8.84 5.01 0.44
CA VAL A 267 8.86 4.39 -0.89
C VAL A 267 8.75 2.87 -0.76
N MET A 268 7.94 2.24 -1.61
CA MET A 268 7.84 0.79 -1.75
C MET A 268 8.62 0.32 -2.96
N ILE A 269 9.46 -0.71 -2.81
CA ILE A 269 10.13 -1.39 -3.92
C ILE A 269 9.53 -2.80 -4.03
N GLY A 270 9.00 -3.14 -5.21
CA GLY A 270 8.39 -4.45 -5.44
C GLY A 270 8.35 -4.85 -6.91
N ASP A 271 8.08 -6.12 -7.18
CA ASP A 271 7.98 -6.70 -8.52
C ASP A 271 6.52 -6.82 -9.01
N ASP A 272 5.53 -6.63 -8.13
CA ASP A 272 4.12 -6.52 -8.50
C ASP A 272 3.70 -5.08 -8.76
N ALA A 273 3.24 -4.80 -9.98
CA ALA A 273 2.63 -3.51 -10.28
C ALA A 273 1.40 -3.23 -9.42
N ARG A 274 0.54 -4.22 -9.15
CA ARG A 274 -0.74 -4.02 -8.44
C ARG A 274 -0.57 -4.16 -6.94
N ASP A 275 -0.01 -5.28 -6.50
CA ASP A 275 0.03 -5.63 -5.08
C ASP A 275 1.03 -4.75 -4.32
N ASP A 276 2.20 -4.49 -4.90
CA ASP A 276 3.26 -3.72 -4.25
C ASP A 276 3.13 -2.23 -4.57
N VAL A 277 3.28 -1.90 -5.85
CA VAL A 277 3.42 -0.50 -6.29
C VAL A 277 2.08 0.23 -6.23
N GLY A 278 1.03 -0.35 -6.83
CA GLY A 278 -0.31 0.23 -6.82
C GLY A 278 -0.89 0.33 -5.40
N GLY A 279 -0.74 -0.72 -4.59
CA GLY A 279 -1.14 -0.71 -3.18
C GLY A 279 -0.44 0.39 -2.36
N ALA A 280 0.87 0.53 -2.52
CA ALA A 280 1.64 1.57 -1.85
C ALA A 280 1.27 2.99 -2.31
N GLN A 281 1.12 3.21 -3.62
CA GLN A 281 0.74 4.51 -4.17
C GLN A 281 -0.67 4.93 -3.73
N ASN A 282 -1.62 4.01 -3.67
CA ASN A 282 -2.96 4.25 -3.12
C ASN A 282 -2.94 4.59 -1.61
N SER A 283 -1.86 4.19 -0.93
CA SER A 283 -1.63 4.51 0.48
C SER A 283 -0.94 5.87 0.68
N GLY A 284 -0.44 6.50 -0.38
CA GLY A 284 0.26 7.80 -0.37
C GLY A 284 1.77 7.71 -0.58
N MET A 285 2.32 6.50 -0.74
CA MET A 285 3.76 6.28 -0.91
C MET A 285 4.23 6.49 -2.34
N LEU A 286 5.54 6.68 -2.53
CA LEU A 286 6.17 6.42 -3.82
C LEU A 286 6.27 4.91 -4.05
N GLY A 287 6.16 4.47 -5.30
CA GLY A 287 6.30 3.06 -5.65
C GLY A 287 7.29 2.86 -6.79
N ILE A 288 8.30 2.02 -6.57
CA ILE A 288 9.32 1.64 -7.54
C ILE A 288 9.06 0.20 -7.97
N LEU A 289 8.80 0.02 -9.26
CA LEU A 289 8.61 -1.31 -9.86
C LEU A 289 9.96 -1.86 -10.32
N VAL A 290 10.32 -3.08 -9.91
CA VAL A 290 11.51 -3.78 -10.42
C VAL A 290 11.13 -4.81 -11.47
N LYS A 291 11.96 -5.00 -12.50
CA LYS A 291 11.71 -5.96 -13.59
C LYS A 291 12.18 -7.40 -13.30
N THR A 292 12.46 -7.72 -12.04
CA THR A 292 12.77 -9.07 -11.56
C THR A 292 11.49 -9.82 -11.17
N GLY A 293 11.63 -11.09 -10.75
CA GLY A 293 10.50 -11.85 -10.21
C GLY A 293 9.35 -12.10 -11.19
N LYS A 294 8.13 -11.73 -10.79
CA LYS A 294 6.89 -11.97 -11.55
C LYS A 294 6.60 -10.93 -12.61
N TYR A 295 7.35 -9.81 -12.63
CA TYR A 295 7.17 -8.75 -13.60
C TYR A 295 7.09 -9.28 -15.04
N ARG A 296 6.19 -8.70 -15.84
CA ARG A 296 6.10 -8.90 -17.29
C ARG A 296 6.13 -7.54 -17.99
N PRO A 297 6.71 -7.44 -19.20
CA PRO A 297 6.70 -6.20 -19.98
C PRO A 297 5.28 -5.63 -20.12
N GLY A 298 5.09 -4.35 -19.76
CA GLY A 298 3.80 -3.68 -19.77
C GLY A 298 3.04 -3.74 -18.43
N ASP A 299 3.58 -4.39 -17.40
CA ASP A 299 3.00 -4.39 -16.05
C ASP A 299 2.92 -2.98 -15.45
N GLU A 300 3.88 -2.11 -15.76
CA GLU A 300 3.92 -0.71 -15.38
C GLU A 300 2.69 0.10 -15.85
N ALA A 301 2.02 -0.36 -16.91
CA ALA A 301 0.81 0.24 -17.45
C ALA A 301 -0.49 -0.33 -16.85
N LYS A 302 -0.40 -1.35 -15.98
CA LYS A 302 -1.58 -1.99 -15.35
C LYS A 302 -2.16 -1.18 -14.19
N ILE A 303 -1.48 -0.13 -13.75
CA ILE A 303 -1.89 0.74 -12.65
C ILE A 303 -1.95 2.21 -13.10
N ASN A 304 -2.78 3.00 -12.42
CA ASN A 304 -2.87 4.44 -12.61
C ASN A 304 -3.01 5.11 -11.23
N PRO A 305 -2.11 6.03 -10.84
CA PRO A 305 -0.93 6.50 -11.60
C PRO A 305 0.09 5.39 -11.85
N SER A 306 0.92 5.56 -12.88
CA SER A 306 2.06 4.66 -13.15
C SER A 306 3.06 4.65 -11.99
N PRO A 307 3.94 3.63 -11.89
CA PRO A 307 5.02 3.61 -10.92
C PRO A 307 5.83 4.92 -10.96
N HIS A 308 6.36 5.35 -9.82
CA HIS A 308 7.24 6.54 -9.76
C HIS A 308 8.45 6.36 -10.67
N VAL A 309 9.05 5.18 -10.64
CA VAL A 309 10.08 4.73 -11.58
C VAL A 309 9.99 3.22 -11.74
N THR A 310 10.41 2.73 -12.92
CA THR A 310 10.57 1.31 -13.18
C THR A 310 12.05 1.02 -13.45
N CYS A 311 12.65 0.15 -12.65
CA CYS A 311 14.07 -0.19 -12.69
C CYS A 311 14.25 -1.67 -13.08
N ASP A 312 15.39 -2.06 -13.63
CA ASP A 312 15.61 -3.45 -14.01
C ASP A 312 15.77 -4.38 -12.80
N SER A 313 16.25 -3.87 -11.66
CA SER A 313 16.49 -4.66 -10.45
C SER A 313 16.51 -3.81 -9.17
N PHE A 314 16.49 -4.48 -8.01
CA PHE A 314 16.59 -3.86 -6.69
C PHE A 314 17.83 -2.95 -6.52
N PRO A 315 19.06 -3.33 -6.95
CA PRO A 315 20.22 -2.44 -6.89
C PRO A 315 20.03 -1.09 -7.59
N GLN A 316 19.41 -1.08 -8.77
CA GLN A 316 19.14 0.15 -9.50
C GLN A 316 18.08 1.00 -8.80
N ALA A 317 17.08 0.39 -8.17
CA ALA A 317 16.11 1.09 -7.34
C ALA A 317 16.79 1.78 -6.14
N VAL A 318 17.73 1.10 -5.49
CA VAL A 318 18.54 1.69 -4.41
C VAL A 318 19.38 2.86 -4.93
N ASP A 319 20.06 2.71 -6.07
CA ASP A 319 20.83 3.82 -6.67
C ASP A 319 19.97 5.04 -6.94
N HIS A 320 18.75 4.83 -7.46
CA HIS A 320 17.79 5.89 -7.71
C HIS A 320 17.37 6.61 -6.41
N ILE A 321 17.05 5.85 -5.35
CA ILE A 321 16.70 6.42 -4.04
C ILE A 321 17.84 7.29 -3.50
N LEU A 322 19.07 6.76 -3.50
CA LEU A 322 20.24 7.45 -2.96
C LEU A 322 20.59 8.72 -3.74
N GLN A 323 20.31 8.77 -5.06
CA GLN A 323 20.66 9.91 -5.91
C GLN A 323 19.57 10.99 -5.97
N HIS A 324 18.30 10.61 -5.84
CA HIS A 324 17.19 11.52 -6.18
C HIS A 324 16.21 11.79 -5.03
N LEU A 325 16.10 10.88 -4.05
CA LEU A 325 15.09 10.96 -2.98
C LEU A 325 15.67 11.28 -1.60
N LEU A 326 17.00 11.27 -1.45
CA LEU A 326 17.74 11.61 -0.23
C LEU A 326 18.62 12.85 -0.38
#